data_AF-T0LGI7-F1
#
_entry.id   AF-T0LGI7-F1
#
_cell.length_a   1.000
_cell.length_b   1.000
_cell.length_c   1.000
_cell.angle_alpha   90.00
_cell.angle_beta   90.00
_cell.angle_gamma   90.00
#
_symmetry.space_group_name_H-M   'P 1'
#
loop_
_entity.id
_entity.type
_entity.pdbx_description
1 polymer ?
#
loop_
_entity_poly.entity_id
_entity_poly.type
_entity_poly.pdbx_seq_one_letter_code
_entity_poly.pdbx_strand_id
1 'polypeptide(L)'
;MGSMHTDLGMMINRMGIKSRIKKIFRDLPEYDRKCLLDIESGFCNNTPAMEMMCIRRILEPLMGTGSSGYGFPFSLRHFNFYNASMQVKKELNDLQAVVKDRNTLSTLEELLDLIVTVTENIAIRDLASRIGNVNVTFQGFRKAFHLPEKGKLSENTCDDEFGHENCGIFIGQLKEIVKSGFTHEMDTTKQIISAYEKWEEHLFAQNKEGTIPRTNNSLEQFFRKIRRNVRKRTGNIATGKLLSHNGDKLAIFQNIGIPDYVKLVFGSINIAAKFGSYRKGLRKNMIYPMTRKKILELVDKGKKNLISGTLRNNPYSDELMEKAGNVRRAELIQGT
;
A
#
# COMPACT_ATOMS: atom_id res chain seq x y z
N MET A 1 18.80 1.58 -16.70
CA MET A 1 17.87 1.77 -15.55
C MET A 1 17.09 0.51 -15.18
N GLY A 2 16.56 -0.25 -16.15
CA GLY A 2 15.91 -1.55 -15.87
C GLY A 2 16.83 -2.55 -15.15
N SER A 3 18.13 -2.53 -15.46
CA SER A 3 19.16 -3.26 -14.71
C SER A 3 19.21 -2.81 -13.25
N MET A 4 19.41 -1.53 -12.97
CA MET A 4 19.53 -0.98 -11.60
C MET A 4 18.36 -1.37 -10.68
N HIS A 5 17.10 -1.27 -11.15
CA HIS A 5 15.95 -1.69 -10.34
C HIS A 5 15.95 -3.21 -10.07
N THR A 6 16.36 -4.00 -11.05
CA THR A 6 16.47 -5.45 -10.96
C THR A 6 17.62 -5.86 -10.03
N ASP A 7 18.77 -5.18 -10.13
CA ASP A 7 19.96 -5.37 -9.32
C ASP A 7 19.66 -5.07 -7.85
N LEU A 8 18.99 -3.96 -7.56
CA LEU A 8 18.50 -3.64 -6.22
C LEU A 8 17.58 -4.74 -5.69
N GLY A 9 16.71 -5.26 -6.56
CA GLY A 9 15.84 -6.38 -6.23
C GLY A 9 16.61 -7.66 -5.91
N MET A 10 17.61 -8.01 -6.70
CA MET A 10 18.46 -9.17 -6.48
C MET A 10 19.24 -9.05 -5.18
N MET A 11 19.86 -7.90 -4.91
CA MET A 11 20.60 -7.63 -3.68
C MET A 11 19.72 -7.83 -2.44
N ILE A 12 18.57 -7.15 -2.39
CA ILE A 12 17.64 -7.23 -1.25
C ILE A 12 17.09 -8.66 -1.08
N ASN A 13 16.79 -9.35 -2.18
CA ASN A 13 16.24 -10.70 -2.10
C ASN A 13 17.28 -11.74 -1.64
N ARG A 14 18.55 -11.61 -2.06
CA ARG A 14 19.65 -12.51 -1.64
C ARG A 14 19.86 -12.49 -0.13
N MET A 15 19.57 -11.38 0.53
CA MET A 15 19.71 -11.27 1.99
C MET A 15 18.60 -12.02 2.75
N GLY A 16 17.50 -12.41 2.10
CA GLY A 16 16.41 -13.16 2.76
C GLY A 16 15.63 -12.38 3.84
N ILE A 17 15.86 -11.06 3.96
CA ILE A 17 15.34 -10.23 5.06
C ILE A 17 13.82 -10.06 4.97
N LYS A 18 13.27 -9.91 3.76
CA LYS A 18 11.82 -9.78 3.55
C LYS A 18 11.02 -10.95 4.11
N SER A 19 11.51 -12.17 3.98
CA SER A 19 10.86 -13.36 4.54
C SER A 19 10.91 -13.39 6.06
N ARG A 20 12.02 -12.95 6.65
CA ARG A 20 12.19 -12.88 8.12
C ARG A 20 11.27 -11.82 8.73
N ILE A 21 11.26 -10.60 8.18
CA ILE A 21 10.32 -9.54 8.61
C ILE A 21 8.86 -10.01 8.49
N LYS A 22 8.51 -10.71 7.40
CA LYS A 22 7.17 -11.30 7.22
C LYS A 22 6.84 -12.39 8.22
N LYS A 23 7.82 -13.11 8.75
CA LYS A 23 7.62 -14.11 9.79
C LYS A 23 7.30 -13.40 11.10
N ILE A 24 8.16 -12.47 11.52
CA ILE A 24 7.95 -11.65 12.73
C ILE A 24 6.59 -10.96 12.69
N PHE A 25 6.24 -10.30 11.58
CA PHE A 25 4.94 -9.62 11.44
C PHE A 25 3.73 -10.57 11.59
N ARG A 26 3.85 -11.83 11.17
CA ARG A 26 2.79 -12.84 11.34
C ARG A 26 2.68 -13.32 12.78
N ASP A 27 3.81 -13.37 13.48
CA ASP A 27 3.90 -13.82 14.87
C ASP A 27 3.47 -12.70 15.85
N LEU A 28 3.51 -11.43 15.44
CA LEU A 28 2.97 -10.31 16.22
C LEU A 28 1.45 -10.45 16.45
N PRO A 29 0.96 -10.16 17.67
CA PRO A 29 -0.46 -10.23 17.97
C PRO A 29 -1.28 -9.25 17.13
N GLU A 30 -2.54 -9.58 16.87
CA GLU A 30 -3.49 -8.61 16.30
C GLU A 30 -3.77 -7.46 17.28
N TYR A 31 -4.39 -6.38 16.79
CA TYR A 31 -4.72 -5.22 17.62
C TYR A 31 -5.70 -5.60 18.75
N ASP A 32 -5.24 -5.48 20.00
CA ASP A 32 -6.07 -5.73 21.18
C ASP A 32 -7.12 -4.64 21.35
N ARG A 33 -8.38 -5.02 21.20
CA ARG A 33 -9.52 -4.11 21.32
C ARG A 33 -9.67 -3.53 22.72
N LYS A 34 -9.36 -4.29 23.77
CA LYS A 34 -9.47 -3.80 25.15
C LYS A 34 -8.47 -2.67 25.37
N CYS A 35 -7.22 -2.89 24.96
CA CYS A 35 -6.19 -1.86 24.97
C CYS A 35 -6.60 -0.61 24.16
N LEU A 36 -7.23 -0.77 23.00
CA LEU A 36 -7.67 0.38 22.19
C LEU A 36 -8.79 1.19 22.85
N LEU A 37 -9.72 0.53 23.55
CA LEU A 37 -10.76 1.22 24.31
C LEU A 37 -10.17 2.00 25.49
N ASP A 38 -9.19 1.43 26.19
CA ASP A 38 -8.45 2.14 27.24
C ASP A 38 -7.80 3.43 26.68
N ILE A 39 -7.17 3.35 25.50
CA ILE A 39 -6.54 4.50 24.83
C ILE A 39 -7.55 5.55 24.37
N GLU A 40 -8.74 5.12 23.96
CA GLU A 40 -9.86 6.02 23.67
C GLU A 40 -10.23 6.82 24.93
N SER A 41 -10.26 6.14 26.09
CA SER A 41 -10.49 6.73 27.42
C SER A 41 -9.27 7.47 28.01
N GLY A 42 -8.10 7.43 27.37
CA GLY A 42 -6.92 8.23 27.74
C GLY A 42 -5.90 7.52 28.65
N PHE A 43 -6.02 6.22 28.87
CA PHE A 43 -5.08 5.42 29.66
C PHE A 43 -4.73 4.10 28.94
N CYS A 44 -3.85 3.29 29.50
CA CYS A 44 -3.58 1.94 29.02
C CYS A 44 -3.19 1.03 30.17
N ASN A 45 -4.03 0.04 30.48
CA ASN A 45 -3.76 -0.92 31.55
C ASN A 45 -2.77 -2.02 31.13
N ASN A 46 -2.45 -2.13 29.84
CA ASN A 46 -1.58 -3.16 29.29
C ASN A 46 -0.53 -2.54 28.36
N THR A 47 0.48 -1.91 28.95
CA THR A 47 1.58 -1.29 28.22
C THR A 47 2.29 -2.26 27.27
N PRO A 48 2.60 -3.53 27.65
CA PRO A 48 3.22 -4.48 26.72
C PRO A 48 2.39 -4.76 25.46
N ALA A 49 1.06 -4.88 25.59
CA ALA A 49 0.19 -5.04 24.43
C ALA A 49 0.22 -3.79 23.53
N MET A 50 0.22 -2.59 24.12
CA MET A 50 0.33 -1.33 23.37
C MET A 50 1.67 -1.25 22.61
N GLU A 51 2.78 -1.62 23.24
CA GLU A 51 4.09 -1.64 22.60
C GLU A 51 4.14 -2.60 21.40
N MET A 52 3.64 -3.83 21.56
CA MET A 52 3.58 -4.81 20.46
C MET A 52 2.66 -4.36 19.32
N MET A 53 1.56 -3.66 19.63
CA MET A 53 0.69 -3.04 18.64
C MET A 53 1.39 -1.89 17.90
N CYS A 54 2.23 -1.10 18.58
CA CYS A 54 3.07 -0.08 17.94
C CYS A 54 4.05 -0.73 16.94
N ILE A 55 4.75 -1.79 17.34
CA ILE A 55 5.65 -2.53 16.42
C ILE A 55 4.88 -3.01 15.19
N ARG A 56 3.71 -3.66 15.39
CA ARG A 56 2.87 -4.12 14.28
C ARG A 56 2.50 -2.97 13.34
N ARG A 57 2.04 -1.85 13.90
CA ARG A 57 1.64 -0.65 13.13
C ARG A 57 2.80 -0.08 12.32
N ILE A 58 3.99 0.01 12.92
CA ILE A 58 5.21 0.49 12.28
C ILE A 58 5.60 -0.42 11.10
N LEU A 59 5.37 -1.73 11.18
CA LEU A 59 5.69 -2.68 10.11
C LEU A 59 4.65 -2.77 8.98
N GLU A 60 3.40 -2.34 9.19
CA GLU A 60 2.35 -2.40 8.16
C GLU A 60 2.75 -1.76 6.82
N PRO A 61 3.42 -0.60 6.76
CA PRO A 61 3.88 0.01 5.52
C PRO A 61 4.84 -0.89 4.73
N LEU A 62 5.77 -1.58 5.41
CA LEU A 62 6.69 -2.53 4.75
C LEU A 62 5.94 -3.66 4.07
N MET A 63 4.86 -4.13 4.69
CA MET A 63 3.98 -5.15 4.13
C MET A 63 3.14 -4.64 2.95
N GLY A 64 2.87 -3.34 2.92
CA GLY A 64 2.09 -2.63 1.90
C GLY A 64 2.90 -2.10 0.71
N THR A 65 4.22 -2.35 0.63
CA THR A 65 5.13 -1.93 -0.47
C THR A 65 4.87 -2.67 -1.80
N GLY A 66 3.59 -2.83 -2.16
CA GLY A 66 3.11 -3.44 -3.39
C GLY A 66 3.32 -2.57 -4.63
N SER A 67 2.97 -3.12 -5.78
CA SER A 67 3.02 -2.37 -7.03
C SER A 67 1.89 -1.34 -7.07
N SER A 68 2.14 -0.17 -7.67
CA SER A 68 1.13 0.84 -8.00
C SER A 68 0.16 0.37 -9.09
N GLY A 69 0.39 -0.80 -9.67
CA GLY A 69 -0.40 -1.38 -10.78
C GLY A 69 0.18 -1.07 -12.15
N TYR A 70 1.02 -0.04 -12.25
CA TYR A 70 1.65 0.42 -13.50
C TYR A 70 2.95 -0.30 -13.87
N GLY A 71 3.61 -0.97 -12.91
CA GLY A 71 4.92 -1.59 -13.14
C GLY A 71 6.06 -0.57 -13.31
N PHE A 72 7.25 -1.03 -13.66
CA PHE A 72 8.39 -0.14 -13.97
C PHE A 72 8.04 0.73 -15.20
N PRO A 73 8.38 2.03 -15.22
CA PRO A 73 9.18 2.80 -14.25
C PRO A 73 8.40 3.42 -13.09
N PHE A 74 7.06 3.43 -13.13
CA PHE A 74 6.20 4.10 -12.14
C PHE A 74 5.93 3.29 -10.85
N SER A 75 6.48 2.08 -10.78
CA SER A 75 6.34 1.15 -9.67
C SER A 75 7.69 0.53 -9.32
N LEU A 76 8.40 1.21 -8.43
CA LEU A 76 9.72 0.77 -7.99
C LEU A 76 9.62 -0.01 -6.67
N ARG A 77 9.03 -1.21 -6.71
CA ARG A 77 8.74 -2.02 -5.51
C ARG A 77 9.93 -2.19 -4.55
N HIS A 78 11.12 -2.45 -5.09
CA HIS A 78 12.33 -2.63 -4.30
C HIS A 78 12.85 -1.33 -3.68
N PHE A 79 12.77 -0.22 -4.41
CA PHE A 79 13.11 1.11 -3.91
C PHE A 79 12.10 1.58 -2.85
N ASN A 80 10.80 1.38 -3.08
CA ASN A 80 9.74 1.68 -2.11
C ASN A 80 9.93 0.88 -0.82
N PHE A 81 10.32 -0.38 -0.92
CA PHE A 81 10.67 -1.19 0.23
C PHE A 81 11.89 -0.64 0.99
N TYR A 82 12.93 -0.23 0.29
CA TYR A 82 14.11 0.39 0.92
C TYR A 82 13.74 1.69 1.65
N ASN A 83 12.99 2.59 1.03
CA ASN A 83 12.55 3.84 1.68
C ASN A 83 11.64 3.58 2.88
N ALA A 84 10.73 2.62 2.76
CA ALA A 84 9.92 2.20 3.90
C ALA A 84 10.79 1.61 5.02
N SER A 85 11.87 0.91 4.70
CA SER A 85 12.82 0.37 5.70
C SER A 85 13.56 1.48 6.42
N MET A 86 13.97 2.54 5.71
CA MET A 86 14.58 3.73 6.32
C MET A 86 13.62 4.45 7.28
N GLN A 87 12.36 4.62 6.88
CA GLN A 87 11.34 5.24 7.74
C GLN A 87 11.06 4.38 8.98
N VAL A 88 10.89 3.06 8.79
CA VAL A 88 10.66 2.12 9.88
C VAL A 88 11.84 2.08 10.84
N LYS A 89 13.10 2.13 10.36
CA LYS A 89 14.29 2.20 11.22
C LYS A 89 14.17 3.35 12.21
N LYS A 90 13.79 4.54 11.73
CA LYS A 90 13.62 5.72 12.57
C LYS A 90 12.53 5.50 13.63
N GLU A 91 11.35 5.03 13.21
CA GLU A 91 10.23 4.82 14.14
C GLU A 91 10.50 3.70 15.16
N LEU A 92 11.26 2.67 14.80
CA LEU A 92 11.67 1.61 15.74
C LEU A 92 12.71 2.12 16.74
N ASN A 93 13.66 2.96 16.32
CA ASN A 93 14.62 3.58 17.23
C ASN A 93 13.92 4.50 18.25
N ASP A 94 12.96 5.31 17.79
CA ASP A 94 12.15 6.16 18.67
C ASP A 94 11.36 5.32 19.69
N LEU A 95 10.86 4.15 19.27
CA LEU A 95 10.15 3.22 20.14
C LEU A 95 11.08 2.48 21.11
N GLN A 96 12.29 2.11 20.69
CA GLN A 96 13.28 1.42 21.53
C GLN A 96 13.62 2.23 22.79
N ALA A 97 13.67 3.56 22.68
CA ALA A 97 13.98 4.45 23.79
C ALA A 97 12.92 4.43 24.92
N VAL A 98 11.70 3.98 24.65
CA VAL A 98 10.57 4.05 25.59
C VAL A 98 9.99 2.68 25.99
N VAL A 99 10.30 1.63 25.23
CA VAL A 99 9.84 0.26 25.52
C VAL A 99 10.43 -0.26 26.83
N LYS A 100 9.59 -0.88 27.66
CA LYS A 100 9.98 -1.42 28.96
C LYS A 100 9.89 -2.94 29.02
N ASP A 101 9.01 -3.55 28.23
CA ASP A 101 8.84 -5.01 28.24
C ASP A 101 10.01 -5.73 27.56
N ARG A 102 10.52 -6.80 28.19
CA ARG A 102 11.68 -7.55 27.68
C ARG A 102 11.37 -8.32 26.39
N ASN A 103 10.16 -8.86 26.24
CA ASN A 103 9.80 -9.61 25.03
C ASN A 103 9.57 -8.66 23.86
N THR A 104 8.94 -7.51 24.10
CA THR A 104 8.84 -6.41 23.13
C THR A 104 10.24 -5.96 22.71
N LEU A 105 11.14 -5.69 23.66
CA LEU A 105 12.50 -5.22 23.39
C LEU A 105 13.28 -6.21 22.51
N SER A 106 13.25 -7.50 22.86
CA SER A 106 13.90 -8.55 22.07
C SER A 106 13.35 -8.63 20.63
N THR A 107 12.03 -8.51 20.47
CA THR A 107 11.40 -8.48 19.13
C THR A 107 11.84 -7.25 18.34
N LEU A 108 11.95 -6.10 19.01
CA LEU A 108 12.36 -4.85 18.43
C LEU A 108 13.83 -4.90 17.98
N GLU A 109 14.72 -5.44 18.81
CA GLU A 109 16.14 -5.63 18.50
C GLU A 109 16.34 -6.54 17.28
N GLU A 110 15.65 -7.70 17.21
CA GLU A 110 15.71 -8.57 16.03
C GLU A 110 15.26 -7.83 14.76
N LEU A 111 14.19 -7.02 14.86
CA LEU A 111 13.70 -6.22 13.73
C LEU A 111 14.67 -5.12 13.32
N LEU A 112 15.28 -4.42 14.29
CA LEU A 112 16.26 -3.38 14.03
C LEU A 112 17.49 -3.95 13.33
N ASP A 113 18.04 -5.07 13.80
CA ASP A 113 19.18 -5.74 13.16
C ASP A 113 18.89 -6.07 11.69
N LEU A 114 17.71 -6.63 11.42
CA LEU A 114 17.26 -6.95 10.07
C LEU A 114 17.17 -5.71 9.17
N ILE A 115 16.63 -4.61 9.70
CA ILE A 115 16.42 -3.37 8.95
C ILE A 115 17.74 -2.60 8.76
N VAL A 116 18.59 -2.56 9.78
CA VAL A 116 19.95 -2.01 9.73
C VAL A 116 20.75 -2.71 8.64
N THR A 117 20.69 -4.04 8.57
CA THR A 117 21.40 -4.82 7.55
C THR A 117 21.04 -4.35 6.12
N VAL A 118 19.77 -4.00 5.84
CA VAL A 118 19.35 -3.47 4.53
C VAL A 118 19.75 -2.00 4.35
N THR A 119 19.53 -1.18 5.37
CA THR A 119 19.62 0.28 5.27
C THR A 119 21.06 0.79 5.32
N GLU A 120 21.97 0.08 5.98
CA GLU A 120 23.39 0.43 6.10
C GLU A 120 24.28 -0.26 5.07
N ASN A 121 23.71 -1.15 4.25
CA ASN A 121 24.45 -1.72 3.14
C ASN A 121 24.78 -0.63 2.10
N ILE A 122 26.06 -0.30 1.98
CA ILE A 122 26.59 0.79 1.13
C ILE A 122 26.10 0.64 -0.31
N ALA A 123 26.24 -0.56 -0.89
CA ALA A 123 25.86 -0.81 -2.28
C ALA A 123 24.35 -0.67 -2.51
N ILE A 124 23.51 -1.11 -1.56
CA ILE A 124 22.05 -0.91 -1.63
C ILE A 124 21.69 0.57 -1.53
N ARG A 125 22.32 1.29 -0.58
CA ARG A 125 22.09 2.72 -0.36
C ARG A 125 22.46 3.55 -1.59
N ASP A 126 23.62 3.29 -2.17
CA ASP A 126 24.11 4.02 -3.35
C ASP A 126 23.21 3.75 -4.57
N LEU A 127 22.81 2.50 -4.77
CA LEU A 127 21.91 2.13 -5.85
C LEU A 127 20.50 2.71 -5.66
N ALA A 128 19.99 2.71 -4.42
CA ALA A 128 18.72 3.34 -4.09
C ALA A 128 18.76 4.86 -4.31
N SER A 129 19.86 5.52 -3.93
CA SER A 129 20.07 6.95 -4.18
C SER A 129 19.98 7.30 -5.67
N ARG A 130 20.71 6.56 -6.52
CA ARG A 130 20.65 6.70 -7.99
C ARG A 130 19.25 6.44 -8.55
N ILE A 131 18.57 5.40 -8.08
CA ILE A 131 17.18 5.12 -8.48
C ILE A 131 16.25 6.27 -8.05
N GLY A 132 16.49 6.85 -6.86
CA GLY A 132 15.73 7.98 -6.32
C GLY A 132 15.83 9.22 -7.20
N ASN A 133 17.04 9.59 -7.62
CA ASN A 133 17.28 10.74 -8.49
C ASN A 133 16.49 10.62 -9.81
N VAL A 134 16.65 9.51 -10.53
CA VAL A 134 15.94 9.30 -11.79
C VAL A 134 14.42 9.13 -11.56
N ASN A 135 13.99 8.56 -10.43
CA ASN A 135 12.57 8.43 -10.11
C ASN A 135 11.87 9.80 -10.04
N VAL A 136 12.56 10.88 -9.65
CA VAL A 136 11.99 12.24 -9.69
C VAL A 136 11.50 12.58 -11.09
N THR A 137 12.29 12.28 -12.13
CA THR A 137 11.91 12.49 -13.53
C THR A 137 10.66 11.70 -13.89
N PHE A 138 10.57 10.43 -13.50
CA PHE A 138 9.38 9.60 -13.76
C PHE A 138 8.15 10.05 -12.96
N GLN A 139 8.30 10.58 -11.75
CA GLN A 139 7.19 11.19 -11.02
C GLN A 139 6.74 12.49 -11.69
N GLY A 140 7.66 13.26 -12.28
CA GLY A 140 7.33 14.42 -13.11
C GLY A 140 6.47 14.03 -14.31
N PHE A 141 6.87 13.01 -15.07
CA PHE A 141 6.03 12.44 -16.14
C PHE A 141 4.70 11.93 -15.61
N ARG A 142 4.69 11.25 -14.46
CA ARG A 142 3.46 10.76 -13.86
C ARG A 142 2.45 11.89 -13.63
N LYS A 143 2.92 13.02 -13.11
CA LYS A 143 2.10 14.22 -12.90
C LYS A 143 1.64 14.83 -14.22
N ALA A 144 2.55 14.96 -15.20
CA ALA A 144 2.21 15.51 -16.52
C ALA A 144 1.14 14.67 -17.24
N PHE A 145 1.23 13.35 -17.15
CA PHE A 145 0.23 12.41 -17.67
C PHE A 145 -1.01 12.24 -16.78
N HIS A 146 -1.12 12.97 -15.66
CA HIS A 146 -2.22 12.85 -14.68
C HIS A 146 -2.48 11.39 -14.22
N LEU A 147 -1.41 10.58 -14.13
CA LEU A 147 -1.53 9.17 -13.78
C LEU A 147 -1.76 9.01 -12.26
N PRO A 148 -2.90 8.42 -11.81
CA PRO A 148 -3.20 8.30 -10.39
C PRO A 148 -2.19 7.38 -9.70
N GLU A 149 -1.85 7.64 -8.43
CA GLU A 149 -0.80 6.91 -7.68
C GLU A 149 -0.96 5.38 -7.67
N LYS A 150 -2.21 4.93 -7.64
CA LYS A 150 -2.58 3.52 -7.75
C LYS A 150 -3.68 3.40 -8.79
N GLY A 151 -3.58 2.40 -9.66
CA GLY A 151 -4.58 2.19 -10.69
C GLY A 151 -4.12 1.19 -11.72
N LYS A 152 -4.95 1.03 -12.75
CA LYS A 152 -4.59 0.34 -13.98
C LYS A 152 -4.38 1.41 -15.04
N LEU A 153 -3.39 1.24 -15.91
CA LEU A 153 -3.38 1.98 -17.16
C LEU A 153 -4.78 1.83 -17.81
N SER A 154 -5.34 2.88 -18.40
CA SER A 154 -6.64 2.88 -19.11
C SER A 154 -7.95 2.90 -18.28
N GLU A 155 -7.94 3.04 -16.95
CA GLU A 155 -9.17 3.40 -16.23
C GLU A 155 -9.18 4.94 -16.03
N ASN A 156 -9.89 5.66 -16.89
CA ASN A 156 -10.29 7.08 -16.74
C ASN A 156 -9.28 8.19 -17.07
N THR A 157 -8.27 7.98 -17.92
CA THR A 157 -7.58 9.13 -18.54
C THR A 157 -8.42 9.61 -19.71
N CYS A 158 -9.26 10.63 -19.50
CA CYS A 158 -9.83 11.40 -20.59
C CYS A 158 -8.67 12.02 -21.37
N ASP A 159 -8.67 11.88 -22.69
CA ASP A 159 -7.69 12.55 -23.53
C ASP A 159 -7.98 14.05 -23.51
N ASP A 160 -7.19 14.79 -22.74
CA ASP A 160 -7.16 16.22 -22.77
C ASP A 160 -5.90 16.68 -23.51
N GLU A 161 -6.08 17.62 -24.45
CA GLU A 161 -5.03 18.43 -25.08
C GLU A 161 -4.05 18.99 -24.02
N PHE A 162 -4.56 19.18 -22.80
CA PHE A 162 -3.85 19.50 -21.58
C PHE A 162 -2.72 18.52 -21.20
N GLY A 163 -2.90 17.21 -21.40
CA GLY A 163 -1.87 16.21 -21.10
C GLY A 163 -0.65 16.32 -22.02
N HIS A 164 -0.87 16.66 -23.30
CA HIS A 164 0.21 16.89 -24.27
C HIS A 164 0.98 18.16 -23.93
N GLU A 165 0.27 19.26 -23.65
CA GLU A 165 0.87 20.54 -23.25
C GLU A 165 1.73 20.40 -21.98
N ASN A 166 1.21 19.75 -20.94
CA ASN A 166 1.96 19.54 -19.70
C ASN A 166 3.21 18.68 -19.89
N CYS A 167 3.14 17.65 -20.75
CA CYS A 167 4.31 16.87 -21.11
C CYS A 167 5.34 17.72 -21.88
N GLY A 168 4.89 18.59 -22.79
CA GLY A 168 5.75 19.53 -23.52
C GLY A 168 6.48 20.49 -22.58
N ILE A 169 5.78 21.10 -21.63
CA ILE A 169 6.36 21.97 -20.60
C ILE A 169 7.41 21.21 -19.78
N PHE A 170 7.08 20.01 -19.31
CA PHE A 170 8.00 19.21 -18.50
C PHE A 170 9.25 18.78 -19.28
N ILE A 171 9.11 18.40 -20.54
CA ILE A 171 10.25 18.10 -21.43
C ILE A 171 11.12 19.35 -21.65
N GLY A 172 10.50 20.52 -21.82
CA GLY A 172 11.21 21.80 -21.91
C GLY A 172 12.09 22.06 -20.69
N GLN A 173 11.53 21.89 -19.48
CA GLN A 173 12.27 22.00 -18.23
C GLN A 173 13.44 21.00 -18.15
N LEU A 174 13.22 19.74 -18.56
CA LEU A 174 14.30 18.75 -18.59
C LEU A 174 15.43 19.14 -19.56
N LYS A 175 15.09 19.73 -20.72
CA LYS A 175 16.08 20.22 -21.69
C LYS A 175 16.91 21.37 -21.09
N GLU A 176 16.31 22.28 -20.35
CA GLU A 176 17.04 23.36 -19.65
C GLU A 176 17.94 22.82 -18.54
N ILE A 177 17.48 21.83 -17.77
CA ILE A 177 18.28 21.15 -16.75
C ILE A 177 19.50 20.45 -17.38
N VAL A 178 19.34 19.86 -18.57
CA VAL A 178 20.46 19.25 -19.30
C VAL A 178 21.42 20.32 -19.84
N LYS A 179 20.93 21.47 -20.33
CA LYS A 179 21.79 22.57 -20.81
C LYS A 179 22.60 23.23 -19.69
N SER A 180 22.00 23.33 -18.51
CA SER A 180 22.58 24.01 -17.35
C SER A 180 23.59 23.15 -16.57
N GLY A 181 23.70 21.85 -16.86
CA GLY A 181 24.74 20.97 -16.29
C GLY A 181 24.54 20.56 -14.83
N PHE A 182 23.39 20.85 -14.22
CA PHE A 182 23.15 20.67 -12.79
C PHE A 182 22.92 19.22 -12.32
N THR A 183 22.95 18.21 -13.20
CA THR A 183 22.57 16.83 -12.82
C THR A 183 23.67 15.82 -13.12
N HIS A 184 24.01 14.96 -12.16
CA HIS A 184 24.95 13.84 -12.36
C HIS A 184 24.43 12.74 -13.30
N GLU A 185 23.17 12.84 -13.74
CA GLU A 185 22.44 11.82 -14.49
C GLU A 185 21.99 12.33 -15.88
N MET A 186 22.79 13.22 -16.48
CA MET A 186 22.49 13.85 -17.77
C MET A 186 22.20 12.83 -18.87
N ASP A 187 22.94 11.73 -18.93
CA ASP A 187 22.80 10.72 -19.98
C ASP A 187 21.47 9.99 -19.89
N THR A 188 21.02 9.66 -18.69
CA THR A 188 19.69 9.07 -18.47
C THR A 188 18.59 10.05 -18.81
N THR A 189 18.73 11.33 -18.46
CA THR A 189 17.75 12.37 -18.82
C THR A 189 17.67 12.58 -20.33
N LYS A 190 18.82 12.61 -21.03
CA LYS A 190 18.89 12.66 -22.50
C LYS A 190 18.21 11.46 -23.15
N GLN A 191 18.42 10.25 -22.63
CA GLN A 191 17.74 9.04 -23.11
C GLN A 191 16.23 9.13 -22.95
N ILE A 192 15.74 9.68 -21.83
CA ILE A 192 14.31 9.86 -21.58
C ILE A 192 13.70 10.91 -22.54
N ILE A 193 14.39 12.04 -22.75
CA ILE A 193 13.96 13.07 -23.72
C ILE A 193 13.87 12.46 -25.13
N SER A 194 14.92 11.77 -25.57
CA SER A 194 14.94 11.14 -26.90
C SER A 194 13.85 10.08 -27.06
N ALA A 195 13.59 9.29 -26.02
CA ALA A 195 12.49 8.32 -26.03
C ALA A 195 11.12 9.00 -26.11
N TYR A 196 10.92 10.11 -25.40
CA TYR A 196 9.68 10.90 -25.50
C TYR A 196 9.50 11.44 -26.92
N GLU A 197 10.49 12.15 -27.47
CA GLU A 197 10.43 12.74 -28.81
C GLU A 197 10.15 11.69 -29.90
N LYS A 198 10.74 10.50 -29.76
CA LYS A 198 10.49 9.39 -30.69
C LYS A 198 9.05 8.88 -30.67
N TRP A 199 8.43 8.86 -29.49
CA TRP A 199 7.12 8.23 -29.29
C TRP A 199 5.99 9.24 -29.11
N GLU A 200 6.27 10.54 -29.10
CA GLU A 200 5.31 11.61 -28.84
C GLU A 200 4.07 11.49 -29.75
N GLU A 201 4.28 11.41 -31.06
CA GLU A 201 3.17 11.28 -32.03
C GLU A 201 2.31 10.05 -31.76
N HIS A 202 2.92 8.92 -31.35
CA HIS A 202 2.21 7.67 -31.06
C HIS A 202 1.52 7.70 -29.70
N LEU A 203 2.09 8.44 -28.75
CA LEU A 203 1.56 8.63 -27.42
C LEU A 203 0.25 9.42 -27.47
N PHE A 204 0.14 10.40 -28.38
CA PHE A 204 -1.03 11.26 -28.51
C PHE A 204 -1.79 11.06 -29.83
N ALA A 205 -1.54 9.94 -30.52
CA ALA A 205 -2.29 9.57 -31.72
C ALA A 205 -3.75 9.29 -31.36
N GLN A 206 -4.59 10.31 -31.42
CA GLN A 206 -6.04 10.18 -31.28
C GLN A 206 -6.64 9.64 -32.58
N ASN A 207 -7.64 8.77 -32.45
CA ASN A 207 -8.61 8.59 -33.53
C ASN A 207 -9.69 9.67 -33.41
N LYS A 208 -10.23 10.16 -34.54
CA LYS A 208 -11.24 11.23 -34.58
C LYS A 208 -12.50 10.97 -33.73
N GLU A 209 -12.72 9.72 -33.33
CA GLU A 209 -13.90 9.26 -32.59
C GLU A 209 -13.62 8.96 -31.10
N GLY A 210 -12.35 9.02 -30.63
CA GLY A 210 -11.98 8.67 -29.25
C GLY A 210 -12.26 7.21 -28.86
N THR A 211 -12.56 6.35 -29.84
CA THR A 211 -13.09 4.99 -29.62
C THR A 211 -12.02 3.95 -29.29
N ILE A 212 -10.73 4.21 -29.57
CA ILE A 212 -9.66 3.25 -29.29
C ILE A 212 -8.87 3.73 -28.06
N PRO A 213 -8.90 3.00 -26.93
CA PRO A 213 -8.10 3.37 -25.78
C PRO A 213 -6.60 3.32 -26.12
N ARG A 214 -5.83 4.32 -25.65
CA ARG A 214 -4.37 4.51 -25.81
C ARG A 214 -3.52 3.25 -25.60
N THR A 215 -4.02 2.26 -24.85
CA THR A 215 -3.41 0.93 -24.74
C THR A 215 -4.49 -0.16 -24.76
N ASN A 216 -4.18 -1.33 -25.32
CA ASN A 216 -5.03 -2.53 -25.27
C ASN A 216 -5.10 -3.19 -23.88
N ASN A 217 -4.73 -2.46 -22.82
CA ASN A 217 -4.48 -2.99 -21.49
C ASN A 217 -5.73 -3.58 -20.84
N SER A 218 -6.93 -3.09 -21.16
CA SER A 218 -8.19 -3.68 -20.69
C SER A 218 -8.37 -5.13 -21.20
N LEU A 219 -8.17 -5.33 -22.50
CA LEU A 219 -8.17 -6.65 -23.14
C LEU A 219 -7.04 -7.52 -22.58
N GLU A 220 -5.83 -6.99 -22.48
CA GLU A 220 -4.68 -7.74 -21.99
C GLU A 220 -4.86 -8.21 -20.53
N GLN A 221 -5.40 -7.34 -19.66
CA GLN A 221 -5.68 -7.68 -18.27
C GLN A 221 -6.77 -8.74 -18.13
N PHE A 222 -7.81 -8.68 -18.97
CA PHE A 222 -8.84 -9.71 -19.03
C PHE A 222 -8.22 -11.09 -19.33
N PHE A 223 -7.41 -11.19 -20.38
CA PHE A 223 -6.72 -12.43 -20.73
C PHE A 223 -5.72 -12.88 -19.65
N ARG A 224 -4.98 -11.96 -19.02
CA ARG A 224 -4.08 -12.27 -17.90
C ARG A 224 -4.83 -12.83 -16.69
N LYS A 225 -5.98 -12.26 -16.33
CA LYS A 225 -6.81 -12.69 -15.19
C LYS A 225 -7.36 -14.10 -15.43
N ILE A 226 -7.85 -14.35 -16.64
CA ILE A 226 -8.30 -15.68 -17.08
C ILE A 226 -7.17 -16.71 -16.96
N ARG A 227 -6.01 -16.44 -17.57
CA ARG A 227 -4.84 -17.34 -17.51
C ARG A 227 -4.41 -17.64 -16.07
N ARG A 228 -4.38 -16.63 -15.20
CA ARG A 228 -3.96 -16.80 -13.81
C ARG A 228 -4.97 -17.62 -12.99
N ASN A 229 -6.26 -17.39 -13.17
CA ASN A 229 -7.31 -18.14 -12.47
C ASN A 229 -7.33 -19.61 -12.90
N VAL A 230 -7.14 -19.88 -14.19
CA VAL A 230 -7.08 -21.26 -14.68
C VAL A 230 -5.84 -21.97 -14.15
N ARG A 231 -4.65 -21.35 -14.20
CA ARG A 231 -3.42 -21.92 -13.60
C ARG A 231 -3.61 -22.25 -12.11
N LYS A 232 -4.28 -21.39 -11.34
CA LYS A 232 -4.54 -21.61 -9.91
C LYS A 232 -5.48 -22.79 -9.63
N ARG A 233 -6.45 -23.04 -10.52
CA ARG A 233 -7.44 -24.12 -10.35
C ARG A 233 -6.95 -25.46 -10.87
N THR A 234 -6.17 -25.47 -11.95
CA THR A 234 -5.81 -26.71 -12.66
C THR A 234 -4.33 -27.08 -12.53
N GLY A 235 -3.47 -26.18 -12.05
CA GLY A 235 -2.03 -26.41 -11.94
C GLY A 235 -1.28 -26.52 -13.28
N ASN A 236 -1.98 -26.55 -14.42
CA ASN A 236 -1.40 -26.94 -15.70
C ASN A 236 -1.10 -25.73 -16.62
N ILE A 237 0.15 -25.63 -17.08
CA ILE A 237 0.66 -24.58 -17.98
C ILE A 237 0.09 -24.72 -19.41
N ALA A 238 -0.23 -25.94 -19.86
CA ALA A 238 -0.76 -26.24 -21.19
C ALA A 238 -2.17 -25.64 -21.41
N THR A 239 -2.96 -25.46 -20.35
CA THR A 239 -4.28 -24.82 -20.38
C THR A 239 -4.23 -23.38 -20.88
N GLY A 240 -3.08 -22.70 -20.78
CA GLY A 240 -2.88 -21.36 -21.33
C GLY A 240 -2.98 -21.31 -22.86
N LYS A 241 -2.55 -22.36 -23.57
CA LYS A 241 -2.71 -22.51 -25.03
C LYS A 241 -4.16 -22.83 -25.40
N LEU A 242 -4.81 -23.69 -24.61
CA LEU A 242 -6.22 -24.08 -24.81
C LEU A 242 -7.18 -22.90 -24.64
N LEU A 243 -6.89 -21.98 -23.71
CA LEU A 243 -7.66 -20.74 -23.50
C LEU A 243 -7.53 -19.73 -24.64
N SER A 244 -6.37 -19.69 -25.28
CA SER A 244 -6.16 -18.88 -26.49
C SER A 244 -6.90 -19.46 -27.69
N HIS A 245 -7.15 -20.77 -27.72
CA HIS A 245 -7.91 -21.45 -28.79
C HIS A 245 -9.43 -21.52 -28.53
N ASN A 246 -9.86 -21.64 -27.28
CA ASN A 246 -11.27 -21.85 -26.88
C ASN A 246 -11.81 -20.69 -26.02
N GLY A 247 -11.36 -19.45 -26.28
CA GLY A 247 -11.75 -18.26 -25.51
C GLY A 247 -13.25 -17.94 -25.61
N ASP A 248 -13.89 -18.38 -26.70
CA ASP A 248 -15.33 -18.37 -26.93
C ASP A 248 -16.13 -19.10 -25.84
N LYS A 249 -15.64 -20.25 -25.35
CA LYS A 249 -16.31 -21.03 -24.31
C LYS A 249 -16.29 -20.38 -22.93
N LEU A 250 -15.43 -19.38 -22.70
CA LEU A 250 -15.42 -18.57 -21.49
C LEU A 250 -16.50 -17.47 -21.48
N ALA A 251 -17.17 -17.23 -22.61
CA ALA A 251 -18.35 -16.37 -22.68
C ALA A 251 -19.51 -16.88 -21.79
N ILE A 252 -19.44 -18.11 -21.27
CA ILE A 252 -20.36 -18.60 -20.23
C ILE A 252 -20.37 -17.69 -18.98
N PHE A 253 -19.28 -16.98 -18.67
CA PHE A 253 -19.30 -15.97 -17.61
C PHE A 253 -20.07 -14.69 -17.99
N GLN A 254 -20.19 -14.38 -19.29
CA GLN A 254 -21.10 -13.34 -19.78
C GLN A 254 -22.56 -13.79 -19.72
N ASN A 255 -22.84 -15.10 -19.74
CA ASN A 255 -24.19 -15.61 -19.51
C ASN A 255 -24.70 -15.30 -18.09
N ILE A 256 -23.83 -14.98 -17.13
CA ILE A 256 -24.25 -14.44 -15.81
C ILE A 256 -24.88 -13.05 -15.95
N GLY A 257 -24.59 -12.31 -17.02
CA GLY A 257 -25.28 -11.06 -17.39
C GLY A 257 -26.63 -11.28 -18.08
N ILE A 258 -26.97 -12.53 -18.47
CA ILE A 258 -28.24 -12.87 -19.10
C ILE A 258 -29.24 -13.26 -17.99
N PRO A 259 -30.33 -12.49 -17.77
CA PRO A 259 -31.26 -12.71 -16.67
C PRO A 259 -31.86 -14.13 -16.65
N ASP A 260 -32.15 -14.68 -17.82
CA ASP A 260 -32.77 -16.00 -17.95
C ASP A 260 -31.82 -17.14 -17.57
N TYR A 261 -30.53 -17.03 -17.92
CA TYR A 261 -29.51 -17.99 -17.50
C TYR A 261 -29.31 -17.95 -15.97
N VAL A 262 -29.31 -16.75 -15.37
CA VAL A 262 -29.23 -16.58 -13.91
C VAL A 262 -30.45 -17.21 -13.24
N LYS A 263 -31.64 -17.01 -13.79
CA LYS A 263 -32.89 -17.60 -13.28
C LYS A 263 -32.89 -19.13 -13.36
N LEU A 264 -32.34 -19.69 -14.44
CA LEU A 264 -32.30 -21.14 -14.66
C LEU A 264 -31.27 -21.85 -13.77
N VAL A 265 -30.12 -21.21 -13.50
CA VAL A 265 -29.03 -21.79 -12.68
C VAL A 265 -29.14 -21.46 -11.19
N PHE A 266 -29.57 -20.23 -10.84
CA PHE A 266 -29.63 -19.75 -9.46
C PHE A 266 -31.05 -19.65 -8.90
N GLY A 267 -32.08 -19.82 -9.72
CA GLY A 267 -33.48 -19.65 -9.35
C GLY A 267 -33.88 -18.18 -9.21
N SER A 268 -34.84 -17.89 -8.33
CA SER A 268 -35.29 -16.53 -8.00
C SER A 268 -34.39 -15.79 -6.98
N ILE A 269 -33.31 -16.43 -6.52
CA ILE A 269 -32.46 -15.90 -5.45
C ILE A 269 -31.34 -15.06 -6.06
N ASN A 270 -31.25 -13.80 -5.67
CA ASN A 270 -30.15 -12.91 -6.05
C ASN A 270 -28.80 -13.55 -5.69
N ILE A 271 -27.86 -13.58 -6.64
CA ILE A 271 -26.52 -14.16 -6.49
C ILE A 271 -25.83 -13.66 -5.21
N ALA A 272 -25.90 -12.35 -4.93
CA ALA A 272 -25.32 -11.75 -3.73
C ALA A 272 -25.98 -12.24 -2.43
N ALA A 273 -27.29 -12.49 -2.44
CA ALA A 273 -28.02 -13.04 -1.29
C ALA A 273 -27.64 -14.50 -1.03
N LYS A 274 -27.47 -15.31 -2.09
CA LYS A 274 -27.02 -16.70 -1.99
C LYS A 274 -25.57 -16.79 -1.48
N PHE A 275 -24.70 -15.84 -1.81
CA PHE A 275 -23.37 -15.72 -1.20
C PHE A 275 -23.43 -15.17 0.24
N GLY A 276 -24.37 -14.26 0.52
CA GLY A 276 -24.58 -13.68 1.85
C GLY A 276 -25.05 -14.69 2.89
N SER A 277 -25.87 -15.68 2.50
CA SER A 277 -26.31 -16.76 3.40
C SER A 277 -25.15 -17.64 3.86
N TYR A 278 -24.14 -17.88 3.02
CA TYR A 278 -22.92 -18.59 3.43
C TYR A 278 -22.03 -17.77 4.38
N ARG A 279 -22.17 -16.43 4.41
CA ARG A 279 -21.38 -15.53 5.29
C ARG A 279 -22.01 -15.25 6.64
N LYS A 280 -23.31 -15.53 6.83
CA LYS A 280 -24.05 -15.21 8.07
C LYS A 280 -23.51 -15.87 9.33
N GLY A 281 -22.68 -16.92 9.22
CA GLY A 281 -21.98 -17.54 10.36
C GLY A 281 -20.79 -16.76 10.94
N LEU A 282 -20.27 -15.74 10.24
CA LEU A 282 -19.02 -15.06 10.63
C LEU A 282 -19.20 -13.75 11.42
N ARG A 283 -20.43 -13.29 11.66
CA ARG A 283 -20.72 -11.95 12.24
C ARG A 283 -21.38 -11.95 13.61
N LYS A 284 -21.42 -13.08 14.33
CA LYS A 284 -22.20 -13.18 15.59
C LYS A 284 -21.57 -12.54 16.84
N ASN A 285 -20.35 -11.99 16.79
CA ASN A 285 -19.68 -11.42 17.98
C ASN A 285 -19.19 -9.97 17.77
N MET A 286 -20.08 -9.00 17.52
CA MET A 286 -19.70 -7.58 17.50
C MET A 286 -20.76 -6.71 18.18
N ILE A 287 -20.51 -6.38 19.45
CA ILE A 287 -21.36 -5.45 20.22
C ILE A 287 -21.02 -3.98 19.89
N TYR A 288 -19.84 -3.68 19.32
CA TYR A 288 -19.54 -2.38 18.68
C TYR A 288 -18.58 -2.54 17.49
N PRO A 289 -18.97 -2.20 16.24
CA PRO A 289 -18.08 -2.22 15.10
C PRO A 289 -17.10 -1.05 15.10
N MET A 290 -15.86 -1.29 15.55
CA MET A 290 -14.77 -0.34 15.35
C MET A 290 -14.23 -0.47 13.92
N THR A 291 -14.20 0.64 13.16
CA THR A 291 -13.66 0.64 11.80
C THR A 291 -12.14 0.50 11.82
N ARG A 292 -11.54 -0.08 10.77
CA ARG A 292 -10.07 -0.16 10.65
C ARG A 292 -9.41 1.21 10.77
N LYS A 293 -10.04 2.26 10.21
CA LYS A 293 -9.56 3.64 10.33
C LYS A 293 -9.44 4.07 11.79
N LYS A 294 -10.49 3.86 12.58
CA LYS A 294 -10.50 4.17 14.02
C LYS A 294 -9.48 3.37 14.81
N ILE A 295 -9.28 2.09 14.47
CA ILE A 295 -8.24 1.26 15.09
C ILE A 295 -6.85 1.88 14.85
N LEU A 296 -6.52 2.23 13.61
CA LEU A 296 -5.20 2.80 13.28
C LEU A 296 -4.99 4.16 13.96
N GLU A 297 -6.02 5.01 14.00
CA GLU A 297 -5.97 6.30 14.71
C GLU A 297 -5.69 6.14 16.21
N LEU A 298 -6.34 5.16 16.87
CA LEU A 298 -6.11 4.88 18.28
C LEU A 298 -4.72 4.29 18.53
N VAL A 299 -4.21 3.43 17.65
CA VAL A 299 -2.83 2.93 17.76
C VAL A 299 -1.82 4.06 17.59
N ASP A 300 -2.02 4.93 16.60
CA ASP A 300 -1.14 6.07 16.34
C ASP A 300 -1.18 7.08 17.52
N LYS A 301 -2.36 7.29 18.15
CA LYS A 301 -2.51 8.06 19.39
C LYS A 301 -1.76 7.40 20.56
N GLY A 302 -1.92 6.10 20.74
CA GLY A 302 -1.23 5.33 21.79
C GLY A 302 0.29 5.38 21.61
N LYS A 303 0.79 5.22 20.38
CA LYS A 303 2.21 5.37 20.04
C LYS A 303 2.73 6.75 20.42
N LYS A 304 2.01 7.81 20.04
CA LYS A 304 2.39 9.19 20.37
C LYS A 304 2.48 9.38 21.89
N ASN A 305 1.47 8.94 22.63
CA ASN A 305 1.42 9.07 24.08
C ASN A 305 2.55 8.27 24.77
N LEU A 306 2.89 7.09 24.23
CA LEU A 306 3.98 6.26 24.72
C LEU A 306 5.33 6.97 24.53
N ILE A 307 5.60 7.48 23.32
CA ILE A 307 6.85 8.18 22.99
C ILE A 307 6.98 9.48 23.80
N SER A 308 5.90 10.23 24.01
CA SER A 308 5.93 11.46 24.82
C SER A 308 5.90 11.22 26.33
N GLY A 309 5.82 9.97 26.79
CA GLY A 309 5.71 9.64 28.22
C GLY A 309 4.40 10.10 28.88
N THR A 310 3.37 10.45 28.11
CA THR A 310 2.08 10.94 28.60
C THR A 310 1.05 9.82 28.78
N LEU A 311 1.40 8.60 28.38
CA LEU A 311 0.53 7.43 28.52
C LEU A 311 0.41 7.04 30.00
N ARG A 312 -0.79 7.19 30.56
CA ARG A 312 -1.09 6.81 31.94
C ARG A 312 -1.42 5.33 32.03
N ASN A 313 -0.93 4.67 33.09
CA ASN A 313 -1.20 3.26 33.36
C ASN A 313 -2.42 3.06 34.27
N ASN A 314 -3.13 4.12 34.62
CA ASN A 314 -4.33 4.07 35.45
C ASN A 314 -5.47 4.89 34.83
N PRO A 315 -6.72 4.47 35.05
CA PRO A 315 -7.91 5.18 34.56
C PRO A 315 -8.26 6.41 35.40
N TYR A 316 -7.67 6.55 36.58
CA TYR A 316 -7.95 7.62 37.53
C TYR A 316 -6.95 8.77 37.33
N SER A 317 -7.35 9.79 36.58
CA SER A 317 -6.69 11.10 36.62
C SER A 317 -7.38 12.01 37.64
N ASP A 318 -6.63 12.91 38.27
CA ASP A 318 -7.19 13.93 39.16
C ASP A 318 -8.30 14.72 38.46
N GLU A 319 -8.14 15.04 37.17
CA GLU A 319 -9.18 15.67 36.34
C GLU A 319 -10.44 14.80 36.14
N LEU A 320 -10.32 13.47 36.01
CA LEU A 320 -11.47 12.57 35.88
C LEU A 320 -12.20 12.44 37.22
N MET A 321 -11.46 12.38 38.32
CA MET A 321 -12.00 12.36 39.67
C MET A 321 -12.70 13.69 40.01
N GLU A 322 -12.13 14.81 39.56
CA GLU A 322 -12.71 16.14 39.70
C GLU A 322 -13.97 16.29 38.83
N LYS A 323 -13.96 15.83 37.58
CA LYS A 323 -15.16 15.80 36.73
C LYS A 323 -16.26 14.91 37.29
N ALA A 324 -15.94 13.70 37.76
CA ALA A 324 -16.90 12.82 38.42
C ALA A 324 -17.45 13.44 39.71
N GLY A 325 -16.59 14.12 40.47
CA GLY A 325 -16.98 14.88 41.65
C GLY A 325 -17.89 16.07 41.32
N ASN A 326 -17.68 16.74 40.18
CA ASN A 326 -18.51 17.85 39.73
C ASN A 326 -19.87 17.39 39.22
N VAL A 327 -19.93 16.24 38.52
CA VAL A 327 -21.19 15.61 38.11
C VAL A 327 -22.02 15.20 39.34
N ARG A 328 -21.40 14.53 40.33
CA ARG A 328 -22.09 14.20 41.60
C ARG A 328 -22.56 15.43 42.36
N ARG A 329 -21.76 16.50 42.40
CA ARG A 329 -22.16 17.77 43.03
C ARG A 329 -23.33 18.43 42.29
N ALA A 330 -23.36 18.38 40.95
CA ALA A 330 -24.46 18.89 40.15
C ALA A 330 -25.76 18.08 40.34
N GLU A 331 -25.66 16.75 40.44
CA GLU A 331 -26.80 15.86 40.72
C GLU A 331 -27.36 16.08 42.14
N LEU A 332 -26.50 16.37 43.13
CA LEU A 332 -26.91 16.71 44.49
C LEU A 332 -27.62 18.08 44.58
N ILE A 333 -27.26 19.04 43.73
CA ILE A 333 -27.90 20.37 43.68
C ILE A 333 -29.25 20.33 42.95
N GLN A 334 -29.45 19.38 42.03
CA GLN A 334 -30.74 19.20 41.32
C GLN A 334 -31.74 18.31 42.08
N GLY A 335 -31.30 17.62 43.13
CA GLY A 335 -32.12 16.74 43.98
C GLY A 335 -32.63 17.37 45.28
N THR A 336 -32.36 18.66 45.50
CA THR A 336 -32.90 19.52 46.58
C THR A 336 -33.71 20.64 45.97
#